data_AF-A0A2N7GEX7-F1
#
_entry.id   AF-A0A2N7GEX7-F1
#
_cell.length_a   1.000
_cell.length_b   1.000
_cell.length_c   1.000
_cell.angle_alpha   90.00
_cell.angle_beta   90.00
_cell.angle_gamma   90.00
#
_symmetry.space_group_name_H-M   'P 1'
#
loop_
_entity.id
_entity.type
_entity.pdbx_description
1 polymer ?
#
loop_
_entity_poly.entity_id
_entity_poly.type
_entity_poly.pdbx_seq_one_letter_code
_entity_poly.pdbx_strand_id
1 'polypeptide(L)'
;MNFNKLLSLSLILIFSGCATYAGLNYNELFGEPEVRDRMVAVDSPKSQFFLNEVKPIIDNRCVVCHACYDAPCQLKMSSVEGIERGGSESLVYHGTRLTAAKPTRLFEDAHSTGEWRDLGFHPILNERNQTSTANIQASLIARMLQQKENHPLPQDTPQLEGFDFSTSRLQECPTIEEFDQYEKDYPTWGMPYGMPNLDSHEYSTLMSWIQSGAAMNQPIPLTTEQQLLVDEYETLLNKNSKKAQLSARYIYEHLFLSHLYFSDLEPTGNELQSPRFFTLVRSSTPPGKPVDRISTRRPYDDPNVDRVYYRLIPDQGTTVSKTHLPFSLNKERIANWKAWFIDADYSIAELPGYQIDVAANPLTAFTSLPVRSRFKFMLDNAQNTIGGFIKGPVCRGQLALNVINDRFWIFFVDPDVADLPQVNEFYRSQENNLRLPSELNSNTVPLTNWVGYARQQARYLEAKTEFVNEKFQGGEYVTTNILWSGDGINKNAALTIFRHFDSASVVQGLVGTPPKTAWVLDYALLERIHYLLVAGFDVYGNFGHQLITR
;
A
#
# COMPACT_ATOMS: atom_id res chain seq x y z
N MET A 1 25.54 -25.60 37.74
CA MET A 1 24.75 -25.03 36.61
C MET A 1 23.30 -25.46 36.84
N ASN A 2 22.35 -24.53 37.01
CA ASN A 2 20.97 -24.87 37.40
C ASN A 2 20.33 -25.82 36.37
N PHE A 3 19.62 -26.84 36.86
CA PHE A 3 18.97 -27.89 36.06
C PHE A 3 18.11 -27.31 34.92
N ASN A 4 17.45 -26.17 35.15
CA ASN A 4 16.69 -25.46 34.12
C ASN A 4 17.55 -24.91 32.99
N LYS A 5 18.80 -24.47 33.24
CA LYS A 5 19.72 -24.05 32.18
C LYS A 5 20.21 -25.23 31.35
N LEU A 6 20.43 -26.39 31.96
CA LEU A 6 20.78 -27.63 31.26
C LEU A 6 19.62 -28.12 30.39
N LEU A 7 18.38 -28.07 30.91
CA LEU A 7 17.19 -28.45 30.17
C LEU A 7 16.98 -27.52 28.95
N SER A 8 17.13 -26.21 29.13
CA SER A 8 17.03 -25.25 28.02
C SER A 8 18.15 -25.43 26.99
N LEU A 9 19.40 -25.68 27.41
CA LEU A 9 20.51 -25.96 26.49
C LEU A 9 20.32 -27.27 25.72
N SER A 10 19.84 -28.33 26.37
CA SER A 10 19.53 -29.60 25.72
C SER A 10 18.38 -29.46 24.73
N LEU A 11 17.34 -28.68 25.06
CA LEU A 11 16.24 -28.40 24.15
C LEU A 11 16.73 -27.65 22.90
N ILE A 12 17.55 -26.61 23.09
CA ILE A 12 18.15 -25.83 22.00
C ILE A 12 19.03 -26.71 21.11
N LEU A 13 19.84 -27.62 21.69
CA LEU A 13 20.69 -28.54 20.94
C LEU A 13 19.89 -29.59 20.14
N ILE A 14 18.77 -30.08 20.68
CA ILE A 14 17.91 -31.06 20.00
C ILE A 14 17.17 -30.39 18.83
N PHE A 15 16.58 -29.21 19.05
CA PHE A 15 15.85 -28.49 18.00
C PHE A 15 16.78 -27.97 16.89
N SER A 16 17.97 -27.46 17.23
CA SER A 16 18.98 -27.08 16.22
C SER A 16 19.56 -28.28 15.47
N GLY A 17 19.69 -29.43 16.13
CA GLY A 17 20.13 -30.69 15.52
C GLY A 17 19.15 -31.23 14.46
N CYS A 18 17.84 -31.15 14.70
CA CYS A 18 16.82 -31.62 13.75
C CYS A 18 16.77 -30.77 12.48
N ALA A 19 16.79 -29.43 12.59
CA ALA A 19 16.81 -28.54 11.43
C ALA A 19 18.08 -28.72 10.59
N THR A 20 19.24 -28.88 11.25
CA THR A 20 20.52 -29.14 10.58
C THR A 20 20.52 -30.48 9.86
N TYR A 21 19.95 -31.54 10.46
CA TYR A 21 19.86 -32.86 9.84
C TYR A 21 18.91 -32.88 8.63
N ALA A 22 17.75 -32.22 8.72
CA ALA A 22 16.82 -32.11 7.60
C ALA A 22 17.42 -31.33 6.42
N GLY A 23 18.11 -30.21 6.70
CA GLY A 23 18.85 -29.46 5.68
C GLY A 23 19.94 -30.28 5.00
N LEU A 24 20.74 -31.02 5.78
CA LEU A 24 21.79 -31.91 5.23
C LEU A 24 21.19 -33.00 4.32
N ASN A 25 20.05 -33.58 4.68
CA ASN A 25 19.37 -34.58 3.85
C ASN A 25 18.89 -33.97 2.51
N TYR A 26 18.30 -32.78 2.54
CA TYR A 26 17.88 -32.08 1.31
C TYR A 26 19.07 -31.67 0.43
N ASN A 27 20.19 -31.25 1.04
CA ASN A 27 21.42 -30.93 0.33
C ASN A 27 22.00 -32.18 -0.38
N GLU A 28 21.99 -33.34 0.28
CA GLU A 28 22.45 -34.60 -0.31
C GLU A 28 21.54 -35.06 -1.46
N LEU A 29 20.22 -34.94 -1.30
CA LEU A 29 19.24 -35.39 -2.30
C LEU A 29 19.15 -34.46 -3.51
N PHE A 30 19.18 -33.14 -3.29
CA PHE A 30 18.85 -32.15 -4.31
C PHE A 30 19.90 -31.06 -4.50
N GLY A 31 21.05 -31.13 -3.83
CA GLY A 31 22.09 -30.10 -3.90
C GLY A 31 21.77 -28.89 -3.03
N GLU A 32 22.79 -28.04 -2.82
CA GLU A 32 22.68 -26.80 -2.04
C GLU A 32 21.69 -25.82 -2.67
N PRO A 33 21.00 -24.99 -1.85
CA PRO A 33 20.09 -23.99 -2.37
C PRO A 33 20.84 -22.84 -3.05
N GLU A 34 20.33 -22.39 -4.20
CA GLU A 34 20.86 -21.27 -4.97
C GLU A 34 19.71 -20.48 -5.61
N VAL A 35 19.76 -19.16 -5.47
CA VAL A 35 18.77 -18.25 -6.10
C VAL A 35 18.67 -18.53 -7.59
N ARG A 36 17.43 -18.61 -8.10
CA ARG A 36 17.15 -18.90 -9.51
C ARG A 36 16.54 -17.69 -10.19
N ASP A 37 17.01 -17.39 -11.40
CA ASP A 37 16.27 -16.54 -12.31
C ASP A 37 15.23 -17.38 -13.06
N ARG A 38 13.95 -17.10 -12.82
CA ARG A 38 12.82 -17.77 -13.47
C ARG A 38 12.12 -16.90 -14.50
N MET A 39 12.54 -15.65 -14.65
CA MET A 39 11.91 -14.74 -15.60
C MET A 39 12.40 -15.05 -17.02
N VAL A 40 11.46 -15.36 -17.90
CA VAL A 40 11.73 -15.62 -19.32
C VAL A 40 11.06 -14.58 -20.20
N ALA A 41 11.53 -14.44 -21.44
CA ALA A 41 10.98 -13.50 -22.40
C ALA A 41 9.45 -13.66 -22.54
N VAL A 42 8.74 -12.54 -22.63
CA VAL A 42 7.27 -12.47 -22.56
C VAL A 42 6.59 -13.34 -23.63
N ASP A 43 7.18 -13.42 -24.82
CA ASP A 43 6.70 -14.18 -25.98
C ASP A 43 7.05 -15.67 -25.93
N SER A 44 7.87 -16.11 -24.97
CA SER A 44 8.25 -17.52 -24.84
C SER A 44 7.05 -18.41 -24.48
N PRO A 45 7.01 -19.68 -24.93
CA PRO A 45 5.92 -20.59 -24.58
C PRO A 45 5.71 -20.76 -23.06
N LYS A 46 6.79 -20.74 -22.28
CA LYS A 46 6.73 -20.83 -20.82
C LYS A 46 6.10 -19.59 -20.18
N SER A 47 6.45 -18.39 -20.67
CA SER A 47 5.81 -17.14 -20.24
C SER A 47 4.32 -17.12 -20.58
N GLN A 48 3.96 -17.52 -21.81
CA GLN A 48 2.57 -17.59 -22.25
C GLN A 48 1.75 -18.60 -21.42
N PHE A 49 2.33 -19.76 -21.10
CA PHE A 49 1.70 -20.72 -20.18
C PHE A 49 1.49 -20.11 -18.79
N PHE A 50 2.49 -19.41 -18.25
CA PHE A 50 2.33 -18.73 -16.96
C PHE A 50 1.23 -17.67 -17.01
N LEU A 51 1.26 -16.77 -17.99
CA LEU A 51 0.32 -15.66 -18.10
C LEU A 51 -1.13 -16.10 -18.35
N ASN A 52 -1.34 -17.12 -19.19
CA ASN A 52 -2.67 -17.50 -19.66
C ASN A 52 -3.31 -18.62 -18.82
N GLU A 53 -2.51 -19.51 -18.21
CA GLU A 53 -3.03 -20.69 -17.50
C GLU A 53 -2.75 -20.62 -16.00
N VAL A 54 -1.50 -20.36 -15.59
CA VAL A 54 -1.08 -20.42 -14.18
C VAL A 54 -1.53 -19.20 -13.38
N LYS A 55 -1.25 -18.00 -13.92
CA LYS A 55 -1.50 -16.73 -13.25
C LYS A 55 -2.99 -16.53 -12.93
N PRO A 56 -3.96 -16.84 -13.83
CA PRO A 56 -5.37 -16.77 -13.48
C PRO A 56 -5.75 -17.66 -12.30
N ILE A 57 -5.15 -18.84 -12.16
CA ILE A 57 -5.39 -19.73 -10.99
C ILE A 57 -4.83 -19.08 -9.73
N ILE A 58 -3.58 -18.59 -9.77
CA ILE A 58 -2.94 -17.89 -8.64
C ILE A 58 -3.77 -16.67 -8.21
N ASP A 59 -4.25 -15.88 -9.16
CA ASP A 59 -5.06 -14.69 -8.91
C ASP A 59 -6.39 -15.03 -8.23
N ASN A 60 -7.08 -16.08 -8.68
CA ASN A 60 -8.39 -16.47 -8.18
C ASN A 60 -8.33 -17.29 -6.86
N ARG A 61 -7.22 -18.00 -6.62
CA ARG A 61 -7.11 -18.95 -5.48
C ARG A 61 -6.17 -18.49 -4.39
N CYS A 62 -5.09 -17.79 -4.73
CA CYS A 62 -4.01 -17.46 -3.79
C CYS A 62 -3.98 -15.97 -3.45
N VAL A 63 -4.09 -15.09 -4.44
CA VAL A 63 -3.95 -13.63 -4.27
C VAL A 63 -5.00 -13.04 -3.31
N VAL A 64 -6.19 -13.63 -3.24
CA VAL A 64 -7.25 -13.23 -2.28
C VAL A 64 -6.75 -13.17 -0.83
N CYS A 65 -5.84 -14.09 -0.45
CA CYS A 65 -5.17 -14.13 0.84
C CYS A 65 -3.79 -13.45 0.82
N HIS A 66 -3.07 -13.54 -0.31
CA HIS A 66 -1.66 -13.17 -0.43
C HIS A 66 -1.40 -11.84 -1.18
N ALA A 67 -2.32 -10.87 -1.12
CA ALA A 67 -2.16 -9.60 -1.83
C ALA A 67 -1.64 -8.43 -0.99
N CYS A 68 -2.04 -8.30 0.29
CA CYS A 68 -1.65 -7.14 1.12
C CYS A 68 -0.83 -7.51 2.38
N TYR A 69 -0.42 -6.55 3.21
CA TYR A 69 0.48 -6.73 4.35
C TYR A 69 -0.11 -7.63 5.45
N ASP A 70 -1.40 -7.94 5.34
CA ASP A 70 -2.09 -8.97 6.13
C ASP A 70 -1.83 -10.40 5.61
N ALA A 71 -1.11 -10.54 4.48
CA ALA A 71 -0.79 -11.84 3.92
C ALA A 71 0.00 -12.69 4.94
N PRO A 72 -0.45 -13.95 5.19
CA PRO A 72 0.29 -14.87 6.04
C PRO A 72 1.74 -15.03 5.58
N CYS A 73 2.66 -15.02 6.54
CA CYS A 73 4.10 -15.15 6.32
C CYS A 73 4.66 -14.08 5.37
N GLN A 74 4.02 -12.92 5.29
CA GLN A 74 4.30 -11.87 4.28
C GLN A 74 4.31 -12.37 2.82
N LEU A 75 3.83 -13.58 2.53
CA LEU A 75 3.93 -14.17 1.21
C LEU A 75 3.04 -13.41 0.24
N LYS A 76 3.62 -12.89 -0.84
CA LYS A 76 2.90 -12.18 -1.89
C LYS A 76 2.82 -13.04 -3.13
N MET A 77 1.62 -13.21 -3.68
CA MET A 77 1.44 -13.98 -4.92
C MET A 77 0.90 -13.14 -6.07
N SER A 78 0.75 -11.83 -5.86
CA SER A 78 0.14 -10.93 -6.85
C SER A 78 1.07 -10.56 -8.00
N SER A 79 2.39 -10.82 -7.91
CA SER A 79 3.38 -10.56 -8.96
C SER A 79 4.49 -11.62 -8.95
N VAL A 80 5.27 -11.67 -10.03
CA VAL A 80 6.44 -12.56 -10.18
C VAL A 80 7.45 -12.30 -9.06
N GLU A 81 7.76 -11.04 -8.79
CA GLU A 81 8.68 -10.62 -7.73
C GLU A 81 8.16 -10.99 -6.34
N GLY A 82 6.84 -11.00 -6.14
CA GLY A 82 6.23 -11.45 -4.89
C GLY A 82 6.45 -12.94 -4.65
N ILE A 83 6.24 -13.74 -5.70
CA ILE A 83 6.44 -15.20 -5.67
C ILE A 83 7.92 -15.51 -5.41
N GLU A 84 8.83 -14.85 -6.12
CA GLU A 84 10.29 -15.03 -5.97
C GLU A 84 10.81 -14.57 -4.60
N ARG A 85 10.25 -13.49 -4.05
CA ARG A 85 10.58 -13.03 -2.69
C ARG A 85 10.37 -14.14 -1.66
N GLY A 86 9.25 -14.87 -1.74
CA GLY A 86 8.92 -15.95 -0.83
C GLY A 86 8.29 -15.49 0.49
N GLY A 87 8.49 -16.29 1.55
CA GLY A 87 7.86 -16.12 2.86
C GLY A 87 8.81 -15.61 3.94
N SER A 88 8.26 -15.03 5.00
CA SER A 88 8.97 -14.63 6.22
C SER A 88 8.03 -14.67 7.42
N GLU A 89 8.53 -15.15 8.56
CA GLU A 89 7.83 -15.10 9.86
C GLU A 89 7.65 -13.69 10.42
N SER A 90 8.39 -12.71 9.88
CA SER A 90 8.33 -11.33 10.39
C SER A 90 6.92 -10.75 10.23
N LEU A 91 6.35 -10.21 11.30
CA LEU A 91 5.04 -9.57 11.24
C LEU A 91 5.14 -8.13 10.73
N VAL A 92 4.32 -7.73 9.77
CA VAL A 92 4.21 -6.31 9.38
C VAL A 92 3.38 -5.56 10.41
N TYR A 93 2.11 -5.97 10.59
CA TYR A 93 1.23 -5.40 11.60
C TYR A 93 1.55 -5.96 12.99
N HIS A 94 2.39 -5.26 13.74
CA HIS A 94 2.76 -5.64 15.10
C HIS A 94 2.62 -4.45 16.06
N GLY A 95 1.39 -4.24 16.55
CA GLY A 95 1.04 -3.08 17.35
C GLY A 95 1.82 -2.93 18.65
N THR A 96 2.36 -4.01 19.21
CA THR A 96 3.10 -4.00 20.50
C THR A 96 4.61 -3.80 20.35
N ARG A 97 5.12 -3.53 19.13
CA ARG A 97 6.56 -3.38 18.90
C ARG A 97 7.12 -2.15 19.63
N LEU A 98 8.22 -2.34 20.36
CA LEU A 98 8.89 -1.26 21.08
C LEU A 98 9.69 -0.33 20.16
N THR A 99 10.28 -0.89 19.10
CA THR A 99 11.08 -0.15 18.11
C THR A 99 10.53 -0.35 16.69
N ALA A 100 10.73 0.61 15.80
CA ALA A 100 10.38 0.45 14.40
C ALA A 100 11.08 -0.77 13.76
N ALA A 101 10.38 -1.49 12.90
CA ALA A 101 10.95 -2.55 12.08
C ALA A 101 11.56 -2.00 10.79
N LYS A 102 12.50 -2.77 10.22
CA LYS A 102 13.00 -2.54 8.86
C LYS A 102 11.86 -2.81 7.85
N PRO A 103 11.57 -1.88 6.93
CA PRO A 103 10.58 -2.09 5.88
C PRO A 103 10.95 -3.26 4.94
N THR A 104 9.94 -3.99 4.48
CA THR A 104 10.05 -5.15 3.57
C THR A 104 9.00 -5.06 2.45
N ARG A 105 8.79 -3.86 1.92
CA ARG A 105 7.84 -3.54 0.85
C ARG A 105 8.40 -4.02 -0.49
N LEU A 106 7.55 -4.74 -1.23
CA LEU A 106 7.91 -5.28 -2.52
C LEU A 106 8.23 -4.15 -3.50
N PHE A 107 9.23 -4.34 -4.36
CA PHE A 107 9.76 -3.36 -5.33
C PHE A 107 10.48 -2.14 -4.74
N GLU A 108 10.51 -1.97 -3.43
CA GLU A 108 11.10 -0.79 -2.78
C GLU A 108 12.31 -1.14 -1.92
N ASP A 109 12.18 -2.13 -1.03
CA ASP A 109 13.20 -2.36 0.01
C ASP A 109 14.24 -3.43 -0.39
N ALA A 110 14.03 -4.10 -1.53
CA ALA A 110 15.00 -4.96 -2.23
C ALA A 110 14.62 -5.12 -3.71
N HIS A 111 15.62 -5.33 -4.56
CA HIS A 111 15.52 -5.34 -6.03
C HIS A 111 15.92 -6.67 -6.68
N SER A 112 16.35 -7.67 -5.89
CA SER A 112 16.66 -9.01 -6.38
C SER A 112 16.22 -10.10 -5.40
N THR A 113 16.01 -11.32 -5.89
CA THR A 113 15.70 -12.48 -5.04
C THR A 113 16.79 -12.73 -4.00
N GLY A 114 18.08 -12.52 -4.35
CA GLY A 114 19.20 -12.64 -3.42
C GLY A 114 19.11 -11.66 -2.25
N GLU A 115 18.80 -10.40 -2.52
CA GLU A 115 18.59 -9.40 -1.46
C GLU A 115 17.43 -9.78 -0.53
N TRP A 116 16.38 -10.43 -1.03
CA TRP A 116 15.30 -10.93 -0.18
C TRP A 116 15.76 -12.08 0.73
N ARG A 117 16.62 -12.97 0.25
CA ARG A 117 17.24 -14.03 1.08
C ARG A 117 18.09 -13.42 2.20
N ASP A 118 18.87 -12.37 1.89
CA ASP A 118 19.66 -11.62 2.88
C ASP A 118 18.78 -10.94 3.95
N LEU A 119 17.55 -10.58 3.58
CA LEU A 119 16.53 -10.05 4.51
C LEU A 119 15.79 -11.14 5.31
N GLY A 120 16.17 -12.41 5.15
CA GLY A 120 15.59 -13.54 5.89
C GLY A 120 14.27 -14.06 5.31
N PHE A 121 13.97 -13.77 4.04
CA PHE A 121 12.87 -14.43 3.35
C PHE A 121 13.31 -15.80 2.82
N HIS A 122 12.52 -16.84 3.05
CA HIS A 122 12.78 -18.18 2.55
C HIS A 122 12.02 -18.45 1.23
N PRO A 123 12.58 -19.27 0.33
CA PRO A 123 11.93 -19.58 -0.93
C PRO A 123 10.66 -20.42 -0.72
N ILE A 124 9.68 -20.21 -1.61
CA ILE A 124 8.48 -21.06 -1.71
C ILE A 124 8.52 -22.03 -2.90
N LEU A 125 9.46 -21.80 -3.83
CA LEU A 125 9.76 -22.63 -5.00
C LEU A 125 11.14 -23.29 -4.80
N ASN A 126 11.42 -24.36 -5.54
CA ASN A 126 12.68 -25.10 -5.40
C ASN A 126 13.90 -24.30 -5.88
N GLU A 127 14.79 -23.88 -4.97
CA GLU A 127 16.07 -23.23 -5.30
C GLU A 127 17.25 -24.22 -5.43
N ARG A 128 17.01 -25.51 -5.28
CA ARG A 128 18.05 -26.56 -5.39
C ARG A 128 18.18 -27.05 -6.84
N ASN A 129 18.64 -28.27 -7.07
CA ASN A 129 18.73 -28.85 -8.42
C ASN A 129 17.38 -28.75 -9.16
N GLN A 130 17.39 -28.27 -10.40
CA GLN A 130 16.17 -28.02 -11.19
C GLN A 130 15.67 -29.26 -11.95
N THR A 131 15.65 -30.42 -11.30
CA THR A 131 15.06 -31.65 -11.87
C THR A 131 13.56 -31.70 -11.57
N SER A 132 12.77 -32.40 -12.40
CA SER A 132 11.33 -32.53 -12.19
C SER A 132 10.95 -33.04 -10.79
N THR A 133 11.72 -33.99 -10.24
CA THR A 133 11.49 -34.52 -8.89
C THR A 133 11.82 -33.49 -7.82
N ALA A 134 12.99 -32.85 -7.90
CA ALA A 134 13.41 -31.83 -6.94
C ALA A 134 12.47 -30.62 -6.95
N ASN A 135 12.01 -30.21 -8.14
CA ASN A 135 11.07 -29.10 -8.29
C ASN A 135 9.75 -29.32 -7.54
N ILE A 136 9.33 -30.58 -7.38
CA ILE A 136 8.14 -30.92 -6.58
C ILE A 136 8.49 -31.13 -5.11
N GLN A 137 9.49 -31.96 -4.81
CA GLN A 137 9.78 -32.37 -3.42
C GLN A 137 10.47 -31.30 -2.57
N ALA A 138 11.16 -30.35 -3.21
CA ALA A 138 11.82 -29.21 -2.58
C ALA A 138 11.10 -27.87 -2.83
N SER A 139 9.85 -27.90 -3.27
CA SER A 139 9.00 -26.71 -3.41
C SER A 139 7.93 -26.70 -2.31
N LEU A 140 7.97 -25.69 -1.46
CA LEU A 140 7.00 -25.53 -0.37
C LEU A 140 5.58 -25.45 -0.93
N ILE A 141 5.38 -24.72 -2.04
CA ILE A 141 4.05 -24.57 -2.61
C ILE A 141 3.52 -25.87 -3.20
N ALA A 142 4.37 -26.69 -3.83
CA ALA A 142 3.96 -28.01 -4.33
C ALA A 142 3.57 -28.94 -3.18
N ARG A 143 4.36 -28.94 -2.10
CA ARG A 143 4.08 -29.73 -0.90
C ARG A 143 2.78 -29.31 -0.21
N MET A 144 2.52 -28.00 -0.11
CA MET A 144 1.26 -27.45 0.41
C MET A 144 0.04 -27.83 -0.44
N LEU A 145 0.18 -27.86 -1.77
CA LEU A 145 -0.88 -28.31 -2.69
C LEU A 145 -1.13 -29.82 -2.55
N GLN A 146 -0.07 -30.63 -2.48
CA GLN A 146 -0.18 -32.08 -2.28
C GLN A 146 -0.82 -32.43 -0.94
N GLN A 147 -0.48 -31.69 0.12
CA GLN A 147 -1.10 -31.86 1.43
C GLN A 147 -2.61 -31.64 1.36
N LYS A 148 -3.06 -30.62 0.61
CA LYS A 148 -4.48 -30.34 0.40
C LYS A 148 -5.19 -31.44 -0.39
N GLU A 149 -4.53 -31.96 -1.42
CA GLU A 149 -5.04 -33.09 -2.22
C GLU A 149 -5.17 -34.37 -1.38
N ASN A 150 -4.21 -34.61 -0.48
CA ASN A 150 -4.20 -35.78 0.41
C ASN A 150 -5.20 -35.67 1.56
N HIS A 151 -5.51 -34.44 1.99
CA HIS A 151 -6.44 -34.15 3.09
C HIS A 151 -7.49 -33.10 2.65
N PRO A 152 -8.37 -33.43 1.69
CA PRO A 152 -9.36 -32.49 1.19
C PRO A 152 -10.38 -32.14 2.26
N LEU A 153 -10.89 -30.91 2.23
CA LEU A 153 -11.99 -30.53 3.11
C LEU A 153 -13.28 -31.24 2.70
N PRO A 154 -14.10 -31.74 3.66
CA PRO A 154 -15.39 -32.31 3.33
C PRO A 154 -16.31 -31.26 2.70
N GLN A 155 -17.02 -31.62 1.63
CA GLN A 155 -17.87 -30.68 0.88
C GLN A 155 -19.07 -30.16 1.67
N ASP A 156 -19.52 -30.91 2.68
CA ASP A 156 -20.77 -30.66 3.40
C ASP A 156 -20.57 -30.19 4.86
N THR A 157 -19.38 -29.70 5.23
CA THR A 157 -19.16 -29.21 6.61
C THR A 157 -19.60 -27.74 6.72
N PRO A 158 -20.69 -27.43 7.43
CA PRO A 158 -21.20 -26.05 7.56
C PRO A 158 -20.31 -25.16 8.43
N GLN A 159 -19.30 -25.72 9.11
CA GLN A 159 -18.41 -24.99 9.99
C GLN A 159 -16.99 -25.54 9.86
N LEU A 160 -16.04 -24.67 9.50
CA LEU A 160 -14.61 -24.96 9.39
C LEU A 160 -13.99 -25.11 10.79
N GLU A 161 -14.48 -26.08 11.58
CA GLU A 161 -13.97 -26.37 12.92
C GLU A 161 -12.49 -26.73 12.85
N GLY A 162 -11.69 -26.14 13.74
CA GLY A 162 -10.22 -26.31 13.76
C GLY A 162 -9.44 -25.36 12.84
N PHE A 163 -10.09 -24.48 12.08
CA PHE A 163 -9.43 -23.44 11.31
C PHE A 163 -9.51 -22.08 12.03
N ASP A 164 -8.38 -21.39 12.16
CA ASP A 164 -8.31 -20.04 12.72
C ASP A 164 -8.18 -19.02 11.58
N PHE A 165 -9.24 -18.24 11.35
CA PHE A 165 -9.27 -17.15 10.37
C PHE A 165 -9.10 -15.77 11.01
N SER A 166 -8.78 -15.70 12.30
CA SER A 166 -8.56 -14.44 12.98
C SER A 166 -7.34 -13.71 12.39
N THR A 167 -7.42 -12.38 12.32
CA THR A 167 -6.35 -11.54 11.81
C THR A 167 -5.14 -11.47 12.75
N SER A 168 -5.31 -11.91 14.00
CA SER A 168 -4.31 -11.94 15.07
C SER A 168 -3.79 -13.35 15.38
N ARG A 169 -4.06 -14.34 14.52
CA ARG A 169 -3.56 -15.71 14.71
C ARG A 169 -2.04 -15.76 14.73
N LEU A 170 -1.49 -16.71 15.49
CA LEU A 170 -0.08 -17.08 15.33
C LEU A 170 0.11 -17.67 13.93
N GLN A 171 1.11 -17.18 13.21
CA GLN A 171 1.37 -17.61 11.84
C GLN A 171 2.40 -18.74 11.86
N GLU A 172 2.06 -19.86 11.24
CA GLU A 172 2.98 -20.97 11.00
C GLU A 172 3.59 -20.81 9.60
N CYS A 173 4.89 -20.56 9.52
CA CYS A 173 5.59 -20.23 8.28
C CYS A 173 6.73 -21.22 8.01
N PRO A 174 6.42 -22.50 7.74
CA PRO A 174 7.44 -23.51 7.59
C PRO A 174 8.34 -23.24 6.38
N THR A 175 9.63 -23.49 6.55
CA THR A 175 10.54 -23.71 5.43
C THR A 175 10.30 -25.09 4.80
N ILE A 176 10.89 -25.37 3.64
CA ILE A 176 10.77 -26.70 3.02
C ILE A 176 11.43 -27.79 3.87
N GLU A 177 12.51 -27.45 4.59
CA GLU A 177 13.21 -28.34 5.51
C GLU A 177 12.35 -28.71 6.75
N GLU A 178 11.44 -27.83 7.15
CA GLU A 178 10.54 -28.03 8.30
C GLU A 178 9.19 -28.64 7.91
N PHE A 179 8.89 -28.70 6.60
CA PHE A 179 7.56 -29.00 6.11
C PHE A 179 7.04 -30.40 6.51
N ASP A 180 7.91 -31.42 6.55
CA ASP A 180 7.51 -32.77 6.96
C ASP A 180 6.98 -32.83 8.41
N GLN A 181 7.46 -31.93 9.28
CA GLN A 181 6.95 -31.81 10.64
C GLN A 181 5.65 -31.00 10.65
N TYR A 182 5.61 -29.89 9.93
CA TYR A 182 4.41 -29.08 9.75
C TYR A 182 3.22 -29.91 9.23
N GLU A 183 3.43 -30.76 8.22
CA GLU A 183 2.39 -31.61 7.64
C GLU A 183 1.83 -32.62 8.66
N LYS A 184 2.65 -33.11 9.59
CA LYS A 184 2.22 -34.02 10.66
C LYS A 184 1.42 -33.30 11.74
N ASP A 185 1.85 -32.10 12.10
CA ASP A 185 1.23 -31.30 13.15
C ASP A 185 -0.10 -30.67 12.67
N TYR A 186 -0.18 -30.35 11.38
CA TYR A 186 -1.31 -29.65 10.76
C TYR A 186 -1.81 -30.32 9.48
N PRO A 187 -2.24 -31.60 9.49
CA PRO A 187 -2.51 -32.37 8.26
C PRO A 187 -3.53 -31.74 7.31
N THR A 188 -4.53 -31.02 7.83
CA THR A 188 -5.59 -30.38 7.04
C THR A 188 -5.29 -28.94 6.62
N TRP A 189 -4.10 -28.41 6.93
CA TRP A 189 -3.72 -27.01 6.68
C TRP A 189 -3.06 -26.77 5.32
N GLY A 190 -3.16 -27.74 4.40
CA GLY A 190 -2.75 -27.56 3.01
C GLY A 190 -3.47 -26.40 2.31
N MET A 191 -2.87 -25.89 1.24
CA MET A 191 -3.39 -24.74 0.49
C MET A 191 -4.28 -25.17 -0.69
N PRO A 192 -5.43 -24.50 -0.95
CA PRO A 192 -5.92 -23.30 -0.27
C PRO A 192 -6.48 -23.56 1.15
N TYR A 193 -5.96 -22.80 2.12
CA TYR A 193 -6.26 -22.96 3.55
C TYR A 193 -7.73 -22.63 3.85
N GLY A 194 -8.43 -23.57 4.50
CA GLY A 194 -9.84 -23.37 4.90
C GLY A 194 -10.84 -23.24 3.74
N MET A 195 -10.42 -23.52 2.51
CA MET A 195 -11.26 -23.46 1.31
C MET A 195 -11.37 -24.84 0.66
N PRO A 196 -12.35 -25.10 -0.21
CA PRO A 196 -12.41 -26.35 -0.98
C PRO A 196 -11.11 -26.63 -1.74
N ASN A 197 -10.90 -27.89 -2.11
CA ASN A 197 -9.77 -28.27 -2.94
C ASN A 197 -9.81 -27.55 -4.30
N LEU A 198 -8.64 -27.39 -4.93
CA LEU A 198 -8.57 -27.00 -6.33
C LEU A 198 -9.27 -28.07 -7.19
N ASP A 199 -9.87 -27.67 -8.31
CA ASP A 199 -10.29 -28.67 -9.26
C ASP A 199 -9.07 -29.35 -9.91
N SER A 200 -9.29 -30.52 -10.51
CA SER A 200 -8.19 -31.34 -11.04
C SER A 200 -7.40 -30.64 -12.15
N HIS A 201 -8.03 -29.72 -12.91
CA HIS A 201 -7.35 -28.97 -13.95
C HIS A 201 -6.48 -27.86 -13.34
N GLU A 202 -7.02 -27.11 -12.37
CA GLU A 202 -6.26 -26.11 -11.62
C GLU A 202 -5.05 -26.73 -10.92
N TYR A 203 -5.25 -27.83 -10.20
CA TYR A 203 -4.18 -28.55 -9.50
C TYR A 203 -3.10 -29.05 -10.47
N SER A 204 -3.48 -29.75 -11.54
CA SER A 204 -2.51 -30.29 -12.50
C SER A 204 -1.75 -29.21 -13.25
N THR A 205 -2.38 -28.06 -13.52
CA THR A 205 -1.74 -26.90 -14.16
C THR A 205 -0.66 -26.30 -13.25
N LEU A 206 -0.98 -26.04 -11.97
CA LEU A 206 0.00 -25.54 -11.01
C LEU A 206 1.15 -26.53 -10.79
N MET A 207 0.84 -27.82 -10.62
CA MET A 207 1.86 -28.85 -10.43
C MET A 207 2.78 -28.99 -11.65
N SER A 208 2.23 -28.93 -12.86
CA SER A 208 3.03 -28.97 -14.10
C SER A 208 3.94 -27.75 -14.24
N TRP A 209 3.43 -26.56 -13.91
CA TRP A 209 4.21 -25.33 -13.87
C TRP A 209 5.40 -25.46 -12.91
N ILE A 210 5.14 -25.88 -11.67
CA ILE A 210 6.18 -26.06 -10.66
C ILE A 210 7.19 -27.13 -11.10
N GLN A 211 6.73 -28.30 -11.54
CA GLN A 211 7.58 -29.40 -12.01
C GLN A 211 8.54 -28.96 -13.13
N SER A 212 8.07 -28.07 -14.03
CA SER A 212 8.86 -27.53 -15.14
C SER A 212 9.86 -26.42 -14.76
N GLY A 213 9.99 -26.13 -13.46
CA GLY A 213 10.90 -25.11 -12.92
C GLY A 213 10.24 -23.75 -12.69
N ALA A 214 8.90 -23.68 -12.68
CA ALA A 214 8.13 -22.48 -12.34
C ALA A 214 8.55 -21.20 -13.09
N ALA A 215 8.84 -21.31 -14.40
CA ALA A 215 9.19 -20.16 -15.22
C ALA A 215 8.02 -19.15 -15.29
N MET A 216 8.35 -17.86 -15.26
CA MET A 216 7.41 -16.75 -15.21
C MET A 216 7.80 -15.68 -16.25
N ASN A 217 6.89 -14.76 -16.56
CA ASN A 217 7.17 -13.71 -17.55
C ASN A 217 8.09 -12.62 -16.98
N GLN A 218 8.94 -12.06 -17.84
CA GLN A 218 9.54 -10.75 -17.61
C GLN A 218 8.48 -9.63 -17.60
N PRO A 219 8.79 -8.44 -17.06
CA PRO A 219 7.89 -7.29 -17.12
C PRO A 219 7.39 -7.02 -18.53
N ILE A 220 6.08 -6.86 -18.69
CA ILE A 220 5.46 -6.60 -19.99
C ILE A 220 5.88 -5.20 -20.45
N PRO A 221 6.43 -5.01 -21.67
CA PRO A 221 6.83 -3.70 -22.15
C PRO A 221 5.63 -2.76 -22.36
N LEU A 222 5.87 -1.45 -22.38
CA LEU A 222 4.83 -0.46 -22.73
C LEU A 222 4.50 -0.52 -24.22
N THR A 223 3.23 -0.30 -24.56
CA THR A 223 2.87 0.01 -25.96
C THR A 223 3.34 1.42 -26.32
N THR A 224 3.42 1.74 -27.61
CA THR A 224 3.80 3.08 -28.09
C THR A 224 2.87 4.15 -27.53
N GLU A 225 1.56 3.90 -27.50
CA GLU A 225 0.55 4.83 -26.99
C GLU A 225 0.70 5.06 -25.48
N GLN A 226 0.98 4.00 -24.72
CA GLN A 226 1.26 4.08 -23.29
C GLN A 226 2.52 4.91 -23.02
N GLN A 227 3.59 4.67 -23.79
CA GLN A 227 4.84 5.42 -23.64
C GLN A 227 4.64 6.91 -23.94
N LEU A 228 3.88 7.27 -24.97
CA LEU A 228 3.59 8.67 -25.31
C LEU A 228 2.86 9.41 -24.17
N LEU A 229 1.88 8.77 -23.53
CA LEU A 229 1.16 9.37 -22.39
C LEU A 229 2.01 9.44 -21.13
N VAL A 230 2.86 8.42 -20.89
CA VAL A 230 3.88 8.47 -19.83
C VAL A 230 4.80 9.67 -20.03
N ASP A 231 5.34 9.85 -21.24
CA ASP A 231 6.24 10.94 -21.58
C ASP A 231 5.57 12.32 -21.41
N GLU A 232 4.28 12.45 -21.75
CA GLU A 232 3.52 13.69 -21.58
C GLU A 232 3.42 14.08 -20.09
N TYR A 233 3.04 13.13 -19.24
CA TYR A 233 2.95 13.34 -17.79
C TYR A 233 4.32 13.58 -17.14
N GLU A 234 5.32 12.80 -17.51
CA GLU A 234 6.68 13.00 -17.01
C GLU A 234 7.27 14.35 -17.44
N THR A 235 6.92 14.85 -18.62
CA THR A 235 7.31 16.19 -19.08
C THR A 235 6.70 17.29 -18.20
N LEU A 236 5.44 17.14 -17.77
CA LEU A 236 4.81 18.09 -16.85
C LEU A 236 5.48 18.06 -15.47
N LEU A 237 5.66 16.86 -14.91
CA LEU A 237 6.14 16.66 -13.53
C LEU A 237 7.63 17.00 -13.36
N ASN A 238 8.43 16.89 -14.43
CA ASN A 238 9.89 17.00 -14.33
C ASN A 238 10.47 18.32 -14.86
N LYS A 239 9.65 19.36 -15.09
CA LYS A 239 10.18 20.68 -15.45
C LYS A 239 11.10 21.24 -14.35
N ASN A 240 12.10 22.03 -14.77
CA ASN A 240 13.16 22.53 -13.89
C ASN A 240 12.73 23.70 -12.97
N SER A 241 11.64 24.40 -13.28
CA SER A 241 11.22 25.57 -12.48
C SER A 241 10.84 25.14 -11.05
N LYS A 242 11.15 25.97 -10.05
CA LYS A 242 10.81 25.69 -8.64
C LYS A 242 9.32 25.36 -8.44
N LYS A 243 8.42 26.03 -9.18
CA LYS A 243 6.97 25.71 -9.20
C LYS A 243 6.71 24.26 -9.55
N ALA A 244 7.29 23.79 -10.66
CA ALA A 244 7.11 22.43 -11.12
C ALA A 244 7.71 21.40 -10.14
N GLN A 245 8.89 21.70 -9.57
CA GLN A 245 9.50 20.77 -8.59
C GLN A 245 8.63 20.62 -7.35
N LEU A 246 8.14 21.74 -6.80
CA LEU A 246 7.31 21.73 -5.59
C LEU A 246 5.93 21.12 -5.86
N SER A 247 5.31 21.41 -7.00
CA SER A 247 4.02 20.84 -7.34
C SER A 247 4.10 19.34 -7.66
N ALA A 248 5.17 18.89 -8.32
CA ALA A 248 5.36 17.47 -8.57
C ALA A 248 5.62 16.68 -7.27
N ARG A 249 6.35 17.29 -6.31
CA ARG A 249 6.47 16.77 -4.94
C ARG A 249 5.11 16.61 -4.28
N TYR A 250 4.30 17.67 -4.31
CA TYR A 250 2.94 17.66 -3.76
C TYR A 250 2.07 16.56 -4.40
N ILE A 251 2.07 16.46 -5.73
CA ILE A 251 1.30 15.45 -6.48
C ILE A 251 1.75 14.03 -6.12
N TYR A 252 3.07 13.78 -6.03
CA TYR A 252 3.59 12.47 -5.63
C TYR A 252 3.20 12.10 -4.20
N GLU A 253 3.36 13.01 -3.24
CA GLU A 253 3.01 12.76 -1.83
C GLU A 253 1.50 12.46 -1.64
N HIS A 254 0.66 12.83 -2.61
CA HIS A 254 -0.77 12.53 -2.62
C HIS A 254 -1.17 11.31 -3.46
N LEU A 255 -0.38 10.92 -4.46
CA LEU A 255 -0.74 9.85 -5.41
C LEU A 255 0.17 8.62 -5.34
N PHE A 256 1.15 8.55 -4.44
CA PHE A 256 2.11 7.43 -4.37
C PHE A 256 1.47 6.05 -4.12
N LEU A 257 0.25 5.98 -3.56
CA LEU A 257 -0.52 4.74 -3.38
C LEU A 257 -1.57 4.50 -4.48
N SER A 258 -1.78 5.46 -5.37
CA SER A 258 -2.84 5.39 -6.37
C SER A 258 -2.42 4.51 -7.54
N HIS A 259 -3.37 3.72 -8.04
CA HIS A 259 -3.23 3.01 -9.30
C HIS A 259 -3.66 3.96 -10.42
N LEU A 260 -2.66 4.58 -11.03
CA LEU A 260 -2.83 5.56 -12.09
C LEU A 260 -3.15 4.84 -13.40
N TYR A 261 -4.08 5.34 -14.21
CA TYR A 261 -4.37 4.74 -15.51
C TYR A 261 -4.77 5.82 -16.51
N PHE A 262 -4.53 5.58 -17.79
CA PHE A 262 -4.91 6.53 -18.84
C PHE A 262 -6.33 6.26 -19.31
N SER A 263 -7.28 7.15 -18.99
CA SER A 263 -8.68 6.98 -19.41
C SER A 263 -8.83 7.06 -20.93
N ASP A 264 -7.91 7.74 -21.61
CA ASP A 264 -7.87 7.85 -23.07
C ASP A 264 -7.55 6.50 -23.76
N LEU A 265 -7.02 5.53 -23.01
CA LEU A 265 -6.70 4.17 -23.46
C LEU A 265 -7.64 3.11 -22.87
N GLU A 266 -8.69 3.50 -22.17
CA GLU A 266 -9.68 2.52 -21.69
C GLU A 266 -10.33 1.81 -22.88
N PRO A 267 -10.41 0.46 -22.86
CA PRO A 267 -11.04 -0.29 -23.94
C PRO A 267 -12.49 0.18 -24.16
N THR A 268 -12.80 0.66 -25.37
CA THR A 268 -14.16 1.08 -25.74
C THR A 268 -14.95 -0.12 -26.27
N GLY A 269 -15.62 -0.87 -25.39
CA GLY A 269 -16.47 -2.00 -25.79
C GLY A 269 -16.79 -2.97 -24.66
N ASN A 270 -17.56 -4.03 -24.95
CA ASN A 270 -17.84 -5.15 -24.03
C ASN A 270 -16.61 -6.07 -23.80
N GLU A 271 -15.40 -5.61 -24.10
CA GLU A 271 -14.19 -6.37 -23.86
C GLU A 271 -13.87 -6.33 -22.36
N LEU A 272 -13.80 -7.50 -21.74
CA LEU A 272 -13.41 -7.73 -20.34
C LEU A 272 -11.94 -7.37 -20.04
N GLN A 273 -11.37 -6.37 -20.73
CA GLN A 273 -10.01 -5.90 -20.51
C GLN A 273 -10.02 -4.72 -19.55
N SER A 274 -9.34 -4.89 -18.41
CA SER A 274 -9.08 -3.78 -17.49
C SER A 274 -7.98 -2.88 -18.04
N PRO A 275 -8.02 -1.55 -17.80
CA PRO A 275 -6.95 -0.67 -18.21
C PRO A 275 -5.62 -1.07 -17.54
N ARG A 276 -4.51 -0.72 -18.19
CA ARG A 276 -3.18 -0.89 -17.59
C ARG A 276 -2.97 0.16 -16.51
N PHE A 277 -2.59 -0.29 -15.31
CA PHE A 277 -2.28 0.57 -14.18
C PHE A 277 -0.79 0.88 -14.06
N PHE A 278 -0.50 2.03 -13.45
CA PHE A 278 0.82 2.61 -13.24
C PHE A 278 0.92 3.11 -11.81
N THR A 279 2.15 3.19 -11.31
CA THR A 279 2.49 3.84 -10.04
C THR A 279 3.40 5.03 -10.29
N LEU A 280 3.24 6.09 -9.50
CA LEU A 280 4.12 7.25 -9.54
C LEU A 280 5.24 7.08 -8.50
N VAL A 281 6.49 7.12 -8.96
CA VAL A 281 7.66 6.90 -8.11
C VAL A 281 8.63 8.07 -8.18
N ARG A 282 9.46 8.22 -7.16
CA ARG A 282 10.64 9.10 -7.20
C ARG A 282 11.83 8.34 -7.82
N SER A 283 12.65 9.04 -8.56
CA SER A 283 13.81 8.53 -9.28
C SER A 283 14.98 9.51 -9.18
N SER A 284 16.21 8.98 -9.04
CA SER A 284 17.43 9.77 -9.12
C SER A 284 17.78 10.14 -10.57
N THR A 285 17.27 9.35 -11.53
CA THR A 285 17.52 9.53 -12.97
C THR A 285 16.34 10.20 -13.69
N PRO A 286 16.62 11.09 -14.68
CA PRO A 286 15.60 11.78 -15.47
C PRO A 286 14.88 10.85 -16.48
N PRO A 287 13.73 11.30 -17.04
CA PRO A 287 13.12 10.71 -18.22
C PRO A 287 14.14 10.49 -19.36
N GLY A 288 14.00 9.38 -20.08
CA GLY A 288 14.96 8.94 -21.10
C GLY A 288 16.13 8.09 -20.57
N LYS A 289 16.27 7.93 -19.25
CA LYS A 289 17.16 6.94 -18.62
C LYS A 289 16.35 5.87 -17.88
N PRO A 290 16.92 4.65 -17.67
CA PRO A 290 16.34 3.66 -16.78
C PRO A 290 16.02 4.25 -15.42
N VAL A 291 14.85 3.91 -14.87
CA VAL A 291 14.40 4.41 -13.57
C VAL A 291 15.33 3.87 -12.49
N ASP A 292 15.92 4.78 -11.72
CA ASP A 292 16.67 4.46 -10.51
C ASP A 292 15.84 4.93 -9.31
N ARG A 293 15.02 4.02 -8.79
CA ARG A 293 13.95 4.33 -7.84
C ARG A 293 14.53 4.78 -6.49
N ILE A 294 13.95 5.84 -5.95
CA ILE A 294 14.24 6.33 -4.60
C ILE A 294 13.17 5.82 -3.63
N SER A 295 13.54 4.85 -2.80
CA SER A 295 12.67 4.26 -1.79
C SER A 295 13.04 4.75 -0.39
N THR A 296 12.17 5.56 0.20
CA THR A 296 12.28 5.99 1.60
C THR A 296 11.10 5.44 2.40
N ARG A 297 11.12 5.57 3.72
CA ARG A 297 10.08 5.03 4.59
C ARG A 297 8.74 5.74 4.40
N ARG A 298 8.77 7.06 4.22
CA ARG A 298 7.61 7.92 3.93
C ARG A 298 7.87 8.71 2.65
N PRO A 299 6.84 9.05 1.85
CA PRO A 299 7.02 9.73 0.56
C PRO A 299 7.68 11.12 0.67
N TYR A 300 7.57 11.76 1.84
CA TYR A 300 8.18 13.07 2.12
C TYR A 300 9.54 12.97 2.82
N ASP A 301 10.08 11.79 3.10
CA ASP A 301 11.42 11.67 3.68
C ASP A 301 12.48 12.09 2.66
N ASP A 302 13.64 12.50 3.18
CA ASP A 302 14.78 12.97 2.38
C ASP A 302 15.19 11.95 1.30
N PRO A 303 15.14 12.31 0.01
CA PRO A 303 15.50 11.43 -1.08
C PRO A 303 17.03 11.22 -1.20
N ASN A 304 17.85 11.95 -0.45
CA ASN A 304 19.32 11.94 -0.48
C ASN A 304 19.93 12.21 -1.86
N VAL A 305 19.26 13.05 -2.66
CA VAL A 305 19.74 13.53 -3.97
C VAL A 305 19.38 14.99 -4.15
N ASP A 306 20.18 15.73 -4.91
CA ASP A 306 19.93 17.15 -5.19
C ASP A 306 18.67 17.37 -6.04
N ARG A 307 18.32 16.40 -6.89
CA ARG A 307 17.20 16.47 -7.82
C ARG A 307 16.45 15.16 -7.87
N VAL A 308 15.16 15.25 -7.54
CA VAL A 308 14.19 14.16 -7.71
C VAL A 308 13.48 14.30 -9.06
N TYR A 309 13.33 13.16 -9.74
CA TYR A 309 12.45 13.01 -10.89
C TYR A 309 11.26 12.13 -10.53
N TYR A 310 10.07 12.47 -11.02
CA TYR A 310 8.85 11.70 -10.80
C TYR A 310 8.54 10.90 -12.06
N ARG A 311 8.50 9.58 -11.93
CA ARG A 311 8.42 8.63 -13.04
C ARG A 311 7.18 7.77 -12.92
N LEU A 312 6.51 7.51 -14.04
CA LEU A 312 5.40 6.55 -14.10
C LEU A 312 5.95 5.19 -14.49
N ILE A 313 5.72 4.18 -13.67
CA ILE A 313 6.09 2.81 -14.01
C ILE A 313 4.86 1.90 -14.01
N PRO A 314 4.80 0.87 -14.87
CA PRO A 314 3.66 -0.04 -14.88
C PRO A 314 3.58 -0.81 -13.56
N ASP A 315 2.38 -0.90 -13.01
CA ASP A 315 2.11 -1.81 -11.90
C ASP A 315 2.28 -3.26 -12.38
N GLN A 316 3.10 -4.03 -11.67
CA GLN A 316 3.35 -5.45 -11.95
C GLN A 316 2.42 -6.36 -11.14
N GLY A 317 1.75 -5.80 -10.13
CA GLY A 317 0.84 -6.53 -9.27
C GLY A 317 -0.52 -6.78 -9.89
N THR A 318 -1.12 -7.90 -9.51
CA THR A 318 -2.54 -8.16 -9.73
C THR A 318 -3.35 -7.16 -8.95
N THR A 319 -4.25 -6.46 -9.64
CA THR A 319 -5.16 -5.51 -9.01
C THR A 319 -6.12 -6.24 -8.07
N VAL A 320 -6.15 -5.81 -6.81
CA VAL A 320 -7.08 -6.33 -5.80
C VAL A 320 -7.91 -5.24 -5.16
N SER A 321 -9.18 -5.52 -4.89
CA SER A 321 -10.10 -4.55 -4.27
C SER A 321 -9.56 -3.93 -2.96
N LYS A 322 -8.78 -4.70 -2.20
CA LYS A 322 -8.17 -4.31 -0.90
C LYS A 322 -7.27 -3.08 -0.99
N THR A 323 -6.45 -2.98 -2.04
CA THR A 323 -5.48 -1.89 -2.24
C THR A 323 -5.85 -0.98 -3.41
N HIS A 324 -6.81 -1.37 -4.24
CA HIS A 324 -7.08 -0.66 -5.47
C HIS A 324 -7.70 0.72 -5.24
N LEU A 325 -6.90 1.74 -5.56
CA LEU A 325 -7.23 3.17 -5.54
C LEU A 325 -7.05 3.76 -6.94
N PRO A 326 -8.02 3.55 -7.86
CA PRO A 326 -7.89 4.01 -9.22
C PRO A 326 -7.89 5.54 -9.28
N PHE A 327 -7.04 6.08 -10.13
CA PHE A 327 -6.98 7.50 -10.42
C PHE A 327 -6.70 7.67 -11.91
N SER A 328 -7.68 8.22 -12.64
CA SER A 328 -7.52 8.41 -14.07
C SER A 328 -6.42 9.43 -14.38
N LEU A 329 -5.89 9.39 -15.57
CA LEU A 329 -4.95 10.34 -16.14
C LEU A 329 -5.48 10.66 -17.55
N ASN A 330 -5.59 11.95 -17.87
CA ASN A 330 -6.08 12.46 -19.13
C ASN A 330 -5.65 13.92 -19.35
N LYS A 331 -5.93 14.44 -20.54
CA LYS A 331 -5.56 15.81 -20.94
C LYS A 331 -6.22 16.90 -20.11
N GLU A 332 -7.46 16.69 -19.68
CA GLU A 332 -8.16 17.65 -18.78
C GLU A 332 -7.39 17.79 -17.47
N ARG A 333 -6.94 16.67 -16.89
CA ARG A 333 -6.17 16.67 -15.66
C ARG A 333 -4.80 17.32 -15.81
N ILE A 334 -4.11 17.11 -16.92
CA ILE A 334 -2.88 17.86 -17.25
C ILE A 334 -3.14 19.37 -17.26
N ALA A 335 -4.20 19.80 -17.95
CA ALA A 335 -4.57 21.20 -18.04
C ALA A 335 -4.90 21.79 -16.65
N ASN A 336 -5.67 21.07 -15.85
CA ASN A 336 -6.02 21.45 -14.48
C ASN A 336 -4.78 21.60 -13.59
N TRP A 337 -3.90 20.59 -13.56
CA TRP A 337 -2.68 20.64 -12.76
C TRP A 337 -1.75 21.79 -13.19
N LYS A 338 -1.64 22.03 -14.50
CA LYS A 338 -0.88 23.15 -15.03
C LYS A 338 -1.49 24.48 -14.59
N ALA A 339 -2.80 24.66 -14.72
CA ALA A 339 -3.50 25.86 -14.30
C ALA A 339 -3.34 26.14 -12.80
N TRP A 340 -3.52 25.11 -11.96
CA TRP A 340 -3.48 25.25 -10.52
C TRP A 340 -2.07 25.48 -9.98
N PHE A 341 -1.06 24.80 -10.52
CA PHE A 341 0.28 24.79 -9.94
C PHE A 341 1.35 25.50 -10.75
N ILE A 342 1.24 25.60 -12.07
CA ILE A 342 2.30 26.17 -12.90
C ILE A 342 1.95 27.60 -13.32
N ASP A 343 0.76 27.78 -13.87
CA ASP A 343 0.32 29.02 -14.50
C ASP A 343 -0.32 29.99 -13.48
N ALA A 344 -0.74 29.52 -12.30
CA ALA A 344 -1.25 30.36 -11.22
C ALA A 344 -0.24 31.44 -10.77
N ASP A 345 -0.74 32.62 -10.40
CA ASP A 345 0.07 33.78 -10.04
C ASP A 345 0.58 33.69 -8.59
N TYR A 346 1.80 33.18 -8.47
CA TYR A 346 2.56 33.12 -7.22
C TYR A 346 4.05 32.92 -7.56
N SER A 347 4.93 33.02 -6.58
CA SER A 347 6.36 32.75 -6.77
C SER A 347 6.91 31.90 -5.64
N ILE A 348 8.01 31.21 -5.92
CA ILE A 348 8.70 30.36 -4.94
C ILE A 348 10.12 30.87 -4.80
N ALA A 349 10.42 31.45 -3.64
CA ALA A 349 11.76 31.93 -3.32
C ALA A 349 12.73 30.76 -3.16
N GLU A 350 12.33 29.72 -2.44
CA GLU A 350 13.14 28.54 -2.13
C GLU A 350 12.26 27.28 -2.04
N LEU A 351 12.83 26.12 -2.37
CA LEU A 351 12.14 24.85 -2.18
C LEU A 351 12.21 24.45 -0.70
N PRO A 352 11.12 23.92 -0.11
CA PRO A 352 11.15 23.40 1.26
C PRO A 352 12.15 22.24 1.35
N GLY A 353 12.86 22.17 2.47
CA GLY A 353 13.72 21.03 2.79
C GLY A 353 12.95 19.74 3.07
N TYR A 354 13.71 18.69 3.37
CA TYR A 354 13.20 17.38 3.79
C TYR A 354 13.37 17.11 5.29
N GLN A 355 13.76 18.13 6.06
CA GLN A 355 13.82 18.03 7.53
C GLN A 355 12.43 17.72 8.08
N ILE A 356 12.37 16.84 9.08
CA ILE A 356 11.11 16.23 9.54
C ILE A 356 10.09 17.26 10.05
N ASP A 357 10.56 18.34 10.67
CA ASP A 357 9.76 19.46 11.18
C ASP A 357 9.14 20.32 10.07
N VAL A 358 9.63 20.20 8.84
CA VAL A 358 9.07 20.84 7.64
C VAL A 358 8.27 19.82 6.84
N ALA A 359 8.87 18.69 6.48
CA ALA A 359 8.36 17.74 5.49
C ALA A 359 7.13 16.95 5.99
N ALA A 360 7.02 16.69 7.29
CA ALA A 360 5.88 15.97 7.83
C ALA A 360 4.62 16.84 8.00
N ASN A 361 4.74 18.17 7.86
CA ASN A 361 3.61 19.10 7.93
C ASN A 361 3.35 19.75 6.55
N PRO A 362 2.26 19.37 5.85
CA PRO A 362 1.97 19.89 4.52
C PRO A 362 1.66 21.39 4.50
N LEU A 363 1.17 21.94 5.61
CA LEU A 363 0.86 23.37 5.71
C LEU A 363 2.14 24.21 5.77
N THR A 364 3.25 23.62 6.24
CA THR A 364 4.58 24.21 6.24
C THR A 364 5.30 23.94 4.92
N ALA A 365 5.48 22.67 4.53
CA ALA A 365 6.22 22.28 3.34
C ALA A 365 5.67 22.95 2.06
N PHE A 366 4.35 23.05 1.94
CA PHE A 366 3.70 23.57 0.74
C PHE A 366 3.08 24.95 0.95
N THR A 367 3.52 25.73 1.94
CA THR A 367 3.00 27.10 2.20
C THR A 367 3.10 28.03 0.99
N SER A 368 4.06 27.78 0.08
CA SER A 368 4.24 28.57 -1.14
C SER A 368 3.22 28.22 -2.24
N LEU A 369 2.57 27.05 -2.16
CA LEU A 369 1.52 26.67 -3.11
C LEU A 369 0.18 27.31 -2.69
N PRO A 370 -0.59 27.88 -3.63
CA PRO A 370 -1.91 28.42 -3.32
C PRO A 370 -2.81 27.36 -2.67
N VAL A 371 -3.49 27.72 -1.56
CA VAL A 371 -4.41 26.84 -0.85
C VAL A 371 -5.54 26.36 -1.76
N ARG A 372 -6.12 27.28 -2.56
CA ARG A 372 -7.13 26.95 -3.56
C ARG A 372 -6.68 25.86 -4.53
N SER A 373 -5.45 25.94 -5.02
CA SER A 373 -4.89 24.96 -5.97
C SER A 373 -4.75 23.58 -5.34
N ARG A 374 -4.21 23.52 -4.11
CA ARG A 374 -4.07 22.29 -3.34
C ARG A 374 -5.43 21.66 -3.02
N PHE A 375 -6.40 22.48 -2.63
CA PHE A 375 -7.74 22.00 -2.31
C PHE A 375 -8.47 21.48 -3.56
N LYS A 376 -8.44 22.23 -4.67
CA LYS A 376 -9.01 21.77 -5.96
C LYS A 376 -8.39 20.45 -6.41
N PHE A 377 -7.08 20.28 -6.25
CA PHE A 377 -6.41 19.02 -6.55
C PHE A 377 -6.95 17.84 -5.74
N MET A 378 -7.10 18.01 -4.41
CA MET A 378 -7.66 16.95 -3.56
C MET A 378 -9.14 16.65 -3.84
N LEU A 379 -9.91 17.67 -4.25
CA LEU A 379 -11.34 17.55 -4.55
C LEU A 379 -11.64 16.99 -5.93
N ASP A 380 -10.77 17.23 -6.93
CA ASP A 380 -10.90 16.74 -8.30
C ASP A 380 -11.26 15.25 -8.34
N ASN A 381 -10.62 14.47 -7.46
CA ASN A 381 -10.96 13.09 -7.20
C ASN A 381 -11.02 12.81 -5.69
N ALA A 382 -11.95 13.47 -4.99
CA ALA A 382 -12.08 13.32 -3.54
C ALA A 382 -12.32 11.87 -3.11
N GLN A 383 -13.00 11.04 -3.91
CA GLN A 383 -13.14 9.61 -3.62
C GLN A 383 -11.77 8.90 -3.50
N ASN A 384 -10.78 9.26 -4.33
CA ASN A 384 -9.43 8.71 -4.23
C ASN A 384 -8.71 9.23 -2.98
N THR A 385 -8.72 10.55 -2.73
CA THR A 385 -8.15 11.18 -1.52
C THR A 385 -8.68 10.54 -0.23
N ILE A 386 -10.01 10.39 -0.15
CA ILE A 386 -10.72 9.78 0.98
C ILE A 386 -10.50 8.26 0.99
N GLY A 387 -10.44 7.62 -0.17
CA GLY A 387 -10.12 6.21 -0.31
C GLY A 387 -8.74 5.86 0.25
N GLY A 388 -7.76 6.76 0.14
CA GLY A 388 -6.41 6.59 0.68
C GLY A 388 -6.39 6.27 2.17
N PHE A 389 -7.22 6.95 2.98
CA PHE A 389 -7.27 6.69 4.42
C PHE A 389 -7.97 5.36 4.78
N ILE A 390 -8.79 4.80 3.88
CA ILE A 390 -9.49 3.51 4.09
C ILE A 390 -8.66 2.34 3.58
N LYS A 391 -8.07 2.47 2.38
CA LYS A 391 -7.43 1.38 1.63
C LYS A 391 -5.92 1.48 1.54
N GLY A 392 -5.31 2.52 2.11
CA GLY A 392 -3.88 2.76 2.00
C GLY A 392 -3.06 1.70 2.75
N PRO A 393 -2.11 2.08 3.61
CA PRO A 393 -1.25 1.12 4.30
C PRO A 393 -1.99 0.12 5.22
N VAL A 394 -3.30 0.29 5.45
CA VAL A 394 -4.15 -0.62 6.23
C VAL A 394 -5.14 -1.34 5.31
N CYS A 395 -4.69 -2.40 4.66
CA CYS A 395 -5.49 -3.16 3.68
C CYS A 395 -6.63 -4.00 4.27
N ARG A 396 -6.46 -4.42 5.52
CA ARG A 396 -7.44 -5.18 6.29
C ARG A 396 -7.11 -5.01 7.75
N GLY A 397 -8.11 -4.66 8.54
CA GLY A 397 -7.96 -4.58 9.98
C GLY A 397 -8.62 -3.37 10.59
N GLN A 398 -9.06 -3.56 11.81
CA GLN A 398 -9.75 -2.55 12.60
C GLN A 398 -8.87 -1.36 13.03
N LEU A 399 -7.55 -1.46 12.83
CA LEU A 399 -6.58 -0.44 13.25
C LEU A 399 -6.91 0.95 12.70
N ALA A 400 -7.36 1.05 11.43
CA ALA A 400 -7.79 2.31 10.83
C ALA A 400 -9.29 2.59 10.98
N LEU A 401 -10.12 1.55 11.10
CA LEU A 401 -11.57 1.67 10.96
C LEU A 401 -12.34 1.73 12.28
N ASN A 402 -11.72 1.45 13.43
CA ASN A 402 -12.41 1.47 14.73
C ASN A 402 -12.90 2.86 15.18
N VAL A 403 -12.42 3.93 14.54
CA VAL A 403 -12.75 5.32 14.89
C VAL A 403 -13.89 5.92 14.06
N ILE A 404 -14.46 5.17 13.10
CA ILE A 404 -15.54 5.65 12.23
C ILE A 404 -16.85 4.87 12.44
N ASN A 405 -17.97 5.57 12.22
CA ASN A 405 -19.30 4.99 12.22
C ASN A 405 -19.51 4.08 11.00
N ASP A 406 -20.49 3.16 11.11
CA ASP A 406 -20.84 2.21 10.05
C ASP A 406 -21.26 2.88 8.74
N ARG A 407 -21.90 4.06 8.83
CA ARG A 407 -22.30 4.86 7.68
C ARG A 407 -22.32 6.35 8.02
N PHE A 408 -21.65 7.16 7.21
CA PHE A 408 -21.69 8.62 7.32
C PHE A 408 -21.46 9.29 5.96
N TRP A 409 -21.88 10.55 5.86
CA TRP A 409 -21.66 11.38 4.67
C TRP A 409 -20.45 12.29 4.87
N ILE A 410 -19.72 12.57 3.79
CA ILE A 410 -18.69 13.60 3.72
C ILE A 410 -19.10 14.64 2.69
N PHE A 411 -18.99 15.90 3.09
CA PHE A 411 -19.09 17.10 2.26
C PHE A 411 -17.80 17.91 2.41
N PHE A 412 -17.58 18.84 1.50
CA PHE A 412 -16.40 19.69 1.47
C PHE A 412 -16.78 21.16 1.49
N VAL A 413 -15.98 21.99 2.13
CA VAL A 413 -16.08 23.45 1.99
C VAL A 413 -15.70 23.84 0.57
N ASP A 414 -16.36 24.84 0.00
CA ASP A 414 -16.03 25.35 -1.32
C ASP A 414 -14.59 25.90 -1.36
N PRO A 415 -13.74 25.46 -2.31
CA PRO A 415 -12.38 25.97 -2.48
C PRO A 415 -12.29 27.50 -2.60
N ASP A 416 -13.34 28.14 -3.11
CA ASP A 416 -13.39 29.58 -3.31
C ASP A 416 -13.57 30.32 -1.97
N VAL A 417 -14.25 29.69 -1.01
CA VAL A 417 -14.36 30.17 0.37
C VAL A 417 -13.04 29.94 1.12
N ALA A 418 -12.37 28.81 0.87
CA ALA A 418 -11.08 28.51 1.48
C ALA A 418 -9.94 29.43 0.98
N ASP A 419 -10.10 30.05 -0.19
CA ASP A 419 -9.10 30.96 -0.78
C ASP A 419 -9.16 32.40 -0.23
N LEU A 420 -10.15 32.71 0.61
CA LEU A 420 -10.27 34.05 1.18
C LEU A 420 -8.98 34.42 1.93
N PRO A 421 -8.39 35.60 1.69
CA PRO A 421 -7.11 35.99 2.30
C PRO A 421 -7.08 35.85 3.82
N GLN A 422 -8.21 36.13 4.48
CA GLN A 422 -8.36 36.00 5.93
C GLN A 422 -8.32 34.54 6.41
N VAL A 423 -8.86 33.60 5.62
CA VAL A 423 -8.82 32.15 5.91
C VAL A 423 -7.41 31.62 5.71
N ASN A 424 -6.75 32.03 4.62
CA ASN A 424 -5.35 31.68 4.35
C ASN A 424 -4.41 32.21 5.45
N GLU A 425 -4.59 33.45 5.88
CA GLU A 425 -3.81 34.04 6.98
C GLU A 425 -4.10 33.35 8.31
N PHE A 426 -5.37 32.98 8.56
CA PHE A 426 -5.71 32.15 9.72
C PHE A 426 -4.95 30.83 9.69
N TYR A 427 -4.95 30.08 8.60
CA TYR A 427 -4.20 28.82 8.52
C TYR A 427 -2.70 29.00 8.76
N ARG A 428 -2.09 30.06 8.22
CA ARG A 428 -0.68 30.40 8.48
C ARG A 428 -0.43 30.70 9.96
N SER A 429 -1.31 31.50 10.59
CA SER A 429 -1.19 31.80 12.03
C SER A 429 -1.28 30.56 12.93
N GLN A 430 -1.93 29.50 12.44
CA GLN A 430 -2.14 28.25 13.16
C GLN A 430 -1.11 27.16 12.86
N GLU A 431 -0.07 27.44 12.07
CA GLU A 431 0.96 26.47 11.67
C GLU A 431 1.50 25.64 12.86
N ASN A 432 1.83 26.28 13.97
CA ASN A 432 2.32 25.59 15.18
C ASN A 432 1.27 24.72 15.88
N ASN A 433 -0.01 25.04 15.76
CA ASN A 433 -1.10 24.25 16.34
C ASN A 433 -1.55 23.12 15.40
N LEU A 434 -1.20 23.20 14.11
CA LEU A 434 -1.59 22.24 13.09
C LEU A 434 -0.54 21.16 12.79
N ARG A 435 0.58 21.19 13.53
CA ARG A 435 1.63 20.18 13.52
C ARG A 435 1.06 18.77 13.70
N LEU A 436 1.73 17.80 13.08
CA LEU A 436 1.25 16.42 13.03
C LEU A 436 2.15 15.49 13.86
N PRO A 437 1.56 14.45 14.50
CA PRO A 437 2.29 13.35 15.14
C PRO A 437 3.40 12.71 14.32
N SER A 438 3.25 12.71 13.00
CA SER A 438 4.22 12.17 12.05
C SER A 438 5.56 12.93 12.01
N GLU A 439 5.62 14.13 12.59
CA GLU A 439 6.88 14.86 12.86
C GLU A 439 7.79 14.13 13.86
N LEU A 440 7.23 13.18 14.62
CA LEU A 440 8.00 12.33 15.51
C LEU A 440 8.56 11.12 14.73
N ASN A 441 9.80 10.76 15.05
CA ASN A 441 10.45 9.55 14.53
C ASN A 441 9.60 8.30 14.80
N SER A 442 9.77 7.23 14.03
CA SER A 442 9.03 5.96 14.22
C SER A 442 9.26 5.26 15.57
N ASN A 443 10.07 5.86 16.47
CA ASN A 443 10.21 5.51 17.88
C ASN A 443 9.75 6.71 18.74
N THR A 444 8.55 6.64 19.33
CA THR A 444 8.01 7.75 20.16
C THR A 444 7.62 7.31 21.57
N VAL A 445 7.66 8.27 22.51
CA VAL A 445 7.11 8.11 23.88
C VAL A 445 5.63 8.58 23.86
N PRO A 446 4.64 7.70 24.08
CA PRO A 446 3.24 7.98 23.74
C PRO A 446 2.59 9.09 24.59
N LEU A 447 2.75 9.04 25.92
CA LEU A 447 1.95 9.85 26.85
C LEU A 447 2.27 11.35 26.79
N THR A 448 3.54 11.73 26.78
CA THR A 448 3.95 13.14 26.79
C THR A 448 3.59 13.84 25.48
N ASN A 449 3.75 13.13 24.36
CA ASN A 449 3.47 13.66 23.04
C ASN A 449 1.96 13.81 22.79
N TRP A 450 1.15 12.82 23.22
CA TRP A 450 -0.31 12.91 23.10
C TRP A 450 -0.88 14.12 23.85
N VAL A 451 -0.42 14.40 25.08
CA VAL A 451 -0.84 15.60 25.83
C VAL A 451 -0.44 16.90 25.10
N GLY A 452 0.73 16.91 24.46
CA GLY A 452 1.18 18.03 23.64
C GLY A 452 0.25 18.32 22.46
N TYR A 453 -0.06 17.30 21.66
CA TYR A 453 -0.96 17.42 20.52
C TYR A 453 -2.41 17.71 20.92
N ALA A 454 -2.90 17.12 22.02
CA ALA A 454 -4.23 17.45 22.55
C ALA A 454 -4.36 18.94 22.91
N ARG A 455 -3.31 19.53 23.50
CA ARG A 455 -3.27 20.99 23.79
C ARG A 455 -3.17 21.84 22.52
N GLN A 456 -2.39 21.42 21.52
CA GLN A 456 -2.32 22.10 20.22
C GLN A 456 -3.68 22.10 19.53
N GLN A 457 -4.36 20.96 19.49
CA GLN A 457 -5.70 20.82 18.93
C GLN A 457 -6.72 21.68 19.70
N ALA A 458 -6.65 21.72 21.03
CA ALA A 458 -7.53 22.58 21.83
C ALA A 458 -7.35 24.06 21.47
N ARG A 459 -6.10 24.55 21.39
CA ARG A 459 -5.80 25.93 20.97
C ARG A 459 -6.28 26.21 19.55
N TYR A 460 -6.12 25.27 18.62
CA TYR A 460 -6.63 25.41 17.27
C TYR A 460 -8.15 25.52 17.23
N LEU A 461 -8.86 24.67 18.00
CA LEU A 461 -10.32 24.71 18.06
C LEU A 461 -10.84 26.01 18.69
N GLU A 462 -10.15 26.52 19.71
CA GLU A 462 -10.44 27.82 20.32
C GLU A 462 -10.25 28.96 19.30
N ALA A 463 -9.07 29.04 18.66
CA ALA A 463 -8.79 30.05 17.64
C ALA A 463 -9.74 29.95 16.43
N LYS A 464 -10.10 28.72 16.00
CA LYS A 464 -11.09 28.51 14.94
C LYS A 464 -12.47 28.98 15.37
N THR A 465 -12.86 28.75 16.62
CA THR A 465 -14.15 29.21 17.17
C THR A 465 -14.19 30.73 17.23
N GLU A 466 -13.11 31.38 17.69
CA GLU A 466 -12.99 32.84 17.69
C GLU A 466 -13.08 33.42 16.28
N PHE A 467 -12.30 32.87 15.33
CA PHE A 467 -12.34 33.30 13.93
C PHE A 467 -13.73 33.14 13.32
N VAL A 468 -14.37 31.98 13.52
CA VAL A 468 -15.73 31.74 13.01
C VAL A 468 -16.74 32.68 13.67
N ASN A 469 -16.68 32.87 14.98
CA ASN A 469 -17.61 33.76 15.68
C ASN A 469 -17.44 35.23 15.26
N GLU A 470 -16.21 35.68 14.97
CA GLU A 470 -15.94 37.01 14.46
C GLU A 470 -16.44 37.19 13.02
N LYS A 471 -16.20 36.20 12.14
CA LYS A 471 -16.54 36.30 10.71
C LYS A 471 -18.01 35.99 10.41
N PHE A 472 -18.66 35.20 11.25
CA PHE A 472 -20.06 34.77 11.09
C PHE A 472 -20.94 35.29 12.24
N GLN A 473 -20.68 36.49 12.76
CA GLN A 473 -21.47 37.09 13.84
C GLN A 473 -22.97 37.04 13.51
N GLY A 474 -23.77 36.50 14.44
CA GLY A 474 -25.22 36.38 14.27
C GLY A 474 -25.69 35.26 13.32
N GLY A 475 -24.78 34.44 12.79
CA GLY A 475 -25.11 33.39 11.81
C GLY A 475 -25.39 33.91 10.40
N GLU A 476 -25.24 35.21 10.16
CA GLU A 476 -25.14 35.75 8.81
C GLU A 476 -23.98 35.02 8.10
N TYR A 477 -24.22 34.52 6.89
CA TYR A 477 -23.27 33.77 6.05
C TYR A 477 -23.08 32.26 6.31
N VAL A 478 -23.66 31.65 7.35
CA VAL A 478 -23.65 30.16 7.50
C VAL A 478 -24.86 29.57 6.77
N THR A 479 -24.76 29.49 5.44
CA THR A 479 -25.76 28.80 4.59
C THR A 479 -25.12 27.60 3.89
N THR A 480 -25.93 26.77 3.23
CA THR A 480 -25.43 25.64 2.41
C THR A 480 -24.51 26.08 1.27
N ASN A 481 -24.44 27.37 0.94
CA ASN A 481 -23.57 27.90 -0.11
C ASN A 481 -22.08 27.82 0.23
N ILE A 482 -21.72 27.53 1.49
CA ILE A 482 -20.32 27.27 1.88
C ILE A 482 -19.84 25.88 1.44
N LEU A 483 -20.77 24.99 1.04
CA LEU A 483 -20.45 23.64 0.61
C LEU A 483 -20.11 23.64 -0.87
N TRP A 484 -19.03 22.93 -1.22
CA TRP A 484 -18.64 22.73 -2.61
C TRP A 484 -19.70 21.92 -3.35
N SER A 485 -20.16 22.45 -4.48
CA SER A 485 -21.20 21.82 -5.31
C SER A 485 -20.66 20.88 -6.39
N GLY A 486 -19.33 20.66 -6.43
CA GLY A 486 -18.71 19.92 -7.53
C GLY A 486 -18.67 20.70 -8.83
N ASP A 487 -18.81 22.02 -8.78
CA ASP A 487 -19.02 22.90 -9.94
C ASP A 487 -20.21 22.44 -10.81
N GLY A 488 -21.18 21.73 -10.19
CA GLY A 488 -22.35 21.15 -10.85
C GLY A 488 -22.11 19.86 -11.64
N ILE A 489 -20.86 19.40 -11.78
CA ILE A 489 -20.50 18.25 -12.64
C ILE A 489 -19.73 17.15 -11.90
N ASN A 490 -18.93 17.50 -10.89
CA ASN A 490 -18.07 16.57 -10.18
C ASN A 490 -18.86 15.81 -9.10
N LYS A 491 -19.06 14.52 -9.33
CA LYS A 491 -19.79 13.62 -8.43
C LYS A 491 -19.08 13.40 -7.08
N ASN A 492 -17.82 13.83 -6.94
CA ASN A 492 -17.08 13.78 -5.68
C ASN A 492 -17.50 14.87 -4.68
N ALA A 493 -18.43 15.77 -5.03
CA ALA A 493 -18.92 16.83 -4.14
C ALA A 493 -19.51 16.32 -2.81
N ALA A 494 -20.05 15.09 -2.83
CA ALA A 494 -20.51 14.39 -1.65
C ALA A 494 -20.12 12.93 -1.74
N LEU A 495 -19.77 12.32 -0.61
CA LEU A 495 -19.39 10.91 -0.52
C LEU A 495 -20.15 10.21 0.61
N THR A 496 -20.48 8.94 0.42
CA THR A 496 -20.94 8.04 1.48
C THR A 496 -19.86 7.02 1.80
N ILE A 497 -19.56 6.88 3.09
CA ILE A 497 -18.62 5.89 3.61
C ILE A 497 -19.43 4.77 4.24
N PHE A 498 -19.12 3.52 3.87
CA PHE A 498 -19.65 2.31 4.49
C PHE A 498 -18.52 1.53 5.14
N ARG A 499 -18.63 1.24 6.43
CA ARG A 499 -17.69 0.36 7.13
C ARG A 499 -18.28 -1.05 7.22
N HIS A 500 -17.49 -2.03 6.81
CA HIS A 500 -17.79 -3.47 6.85
C HIS A 500 -16.91 -4.16 7.90
N PHE A 501 -17.02 -3.72 9.15
CA PHE A 501 -16.23 -4.19 10.30
C PHE A 501 -14.71 -3.98 10.19
N ASP A 502 -14.00 -4.77 9.37
CA ASP A 502 -12.55 -4.78 9.14
C ASP A 502 -12.11 -4.23 7.77
N SER A 503 -13.07 -3.78 6.95
CA SER A 503 -12.87 -3.06 5.68
C SER A 503 -13.87 -1.91 5.52
N ALA A 504 -13.71 -1.05 4.52
CA ALA A 504 -14.66 0.01 4.21
C ALA A 504 -14.70 0.36 2.71
N SER A 505 -15.78 1.03 2.30
CA SER A 505 -16.03 1.48 0.93
C SER A 505 -16.33 2.97 0.92
N VAL A 506 -15.78 3.68 -0.07
CA VAL A 506 -16.10 5.09 -0.36
C VAL A 506 -16.89 5.12 -1.66
N VAL A 507 -18.09 5.68 -1.63
CA VAL A 507 -19.00 5.76 -2.77
C VAL A 507 -19.36 7.22 -3.04
N GLN A 508 -19.47 7.60 -4.31
CA GLN A 508 -19.88 8.95 -4.71
C GLN A 508 -21.38 9.17 -4.47
N GLY A 509 -21.73 10.38 -4.03
CA GLY A 509 -23.10 10.81 -3.76
C GLY A 509 -23.64 10.39 -2.39
N LEU A 510 -24.86 10.86 -2.09
CA LEU A 510 -25.57 10.58 -0.84
C LEU A 510 -26.33 9.25 -0.93
N VAL A 511 -25.59 8.15 -0.90
CA VAL A 511 -26.16 6.79 -1.00
C VAL A 511 -26.81 6.36 0.31
N GLY A 512 -28.05 5.83 0.22
CA GLY A 512 -28.81 5.29 1.35
C GLY A 512 -29.69 6.33 2.06
N THR A 513 -30.28 5.94 3.19
CA THR A 513 -31.03 6.88 4.06
C THR A 513 -30.09 7.83 4.79
N PRO A 514 -30.56 9.02 5.24
CA PRO A 514 -29.73 9.93 6.01
C PRO A 514 -29.06 9.24 7.21
N PRO A 515 -27.71 9.30 7.34
CA PRO A 515 -26.99 8.73 8.45
C PRO A 515 -27.10 9.62 9.70
N LYS A 516 -26.65 9.10 10.85
CA LYS A 516 -26.61 9.86 12.11
C LYS A 516 -25.62 11.03 12.07
N THR A 517 -24.57 10.92 11.25
CA THR A 517 -23.46 11.88 11.21
C THR A 517 -23.11 12.24 9.78
N ALA A 518 -22.77 13.51 9.56
CA ALA A 518 -22.14 14.01 8.34
C ALA A 518 -20.92 14.85 8.71
N TRP A 519 -19.86 14.76 7.92
CA TRP A 519 -18.64 15.54 8.08
C TRP A 519 -18.58 16.61 7.01
N VAL A 520 -18.18 17.82 7.38
CA VAL A 520 -17.87 18.91 6.45
C VAL A 520 -16.39 19.20 6.58
N LEU A 521 -15.61 18.84 5.57
CA LEU A 521 -14.15 18.95 5.60
C LEU A 521 -13.71 20.25 4.91
N ASP A 522 -12.96 21.07 5.65
CA ASP A 522 -12.20 22.18 5.08
C ASP A 522 -10.84 21.70 4.56
N TYR A 523 -10.12 22.59 3.86
CA TYR A 523 -8.81 22.30 3.30
C TYR A 523 -7.83 21.76 4.35
N ALA A 524 -7.68 22.49 5.47
CA ALA A 524 -6.69 22.16 6.49
C ALA A 524 -6.97 20.80 7.15
N LEU A 525 -8.23 20.47 7.39
CA LEU A 525 -8.59 19.18 7.96
C LEU A 525 -8.37 18.04 6.96
N LEU A 526 -8.77 18.21 5.69
CA LEU A 526 -8.59 17.19 4.65
C LEU A 526 -7.11 16.86 4.43
N GLU A 527 -6.27 17.88 4.27
CA GLU A 527 -4.82 17.73 4.08
C GLU A 527 -4.16 17.05 5.29
N ARG A 528 -4.53 17.45 6.51
CA ARG A 528 -4.00 16.83 7.74
C ARG A 528 -4.38 15.37 7.88
N ILE A 529 -5.62 15.01 7.55
CA ILE A 529 -6.07 13.60 7.55
C ILE A 529 -5.22 12.79 6.58
N HIS A 530 -4.94 13.31 5.37
CA HIS A 530 -4.06 12.63 4.41
C HIS A 530 -2.66 12.41 4.96
N TYR A 531 -2.02 13.42 5.55
CA TYR A 531 -0.66 13.25 6.08
C TYR A 531 -0.60 12.39 7.34
N LEU A 532 -1.66 12.37 8.15
CA LEU A 532 -1.72 11.54 9.35
C LEU A 532 -1.93 10.06 9.01
N LEU A 533 -2.87 9.77 8.10
CA LEU A 533 -3.36 8.41 7.85
C LEU A 533 -2.83 7.76 6.56
N VAL A 534 -2.20 8.54 5.69
CA VAL A 534 -1.70 8.07 4.39
C VAL A 534 -0.20 8.34 4.26
N ALA A 535 0.22 9.59 4.08
CA ALA A 535 1.63 9.89 3.80
C ALA A 535 2.54 9.64 5.01
N GLY A 536 2.10 9.97 6.22
CA GLY A 536 2.85 9.78 7.46
C GLY A 536 2.56 8.47 8.19
N PHE A 537 1.59 7.69 7.72
CA PHE A 537 1.24 6.43 8.36
C PHE A 537 2.27 5.35 8.01
N ASP A 538 2.78 4.71 9.06
CA ASP A 538 3.93 3.81 8.95
C ASP A 538 3.64 2.51 9.68
N VAL A 539 3.24 1.48 8.92
CA VAL A 539 2.92 0.14 9.43
C VAL A 539 4.08 -0.56 10.10
N TYR A 540 5.31 -0.18 9.75
CA TYR A 540 6.52 -0.73 10.35
C TYR A 540 6.91 0.06 11.62
N GLY A 541 6.21 1.13 11.97
CA GLY A 541 6.49 1.99 13.13
C GLY A 541 6.26 1.29 14.46
N ASN A 542 6.77 1.87 15.56
CA ASN A 542 6.58 1.33 16.90
C ASN A 542 5.18 1.61 17.47
N PHE A 543 4.86 1.03 18.62
CA PHE A 543 3.58 1.22 19.32
C PHE A 543 3.25 2.69 19.57
N GLY A 544 4.25 3.50 19.94
CA GLY A 544 4.06 4.92 20.16
C GLY A 544 3.60 5.66 18.91
N HIS A 545 4.21 5.37 17.74
CA HIS A 545 3.76 5.91 16.47
C HIS A 545 2.29 5.54 16.20
N GLN A 546 1.97 4.25 16.34
CA GLN A 546 0.63 3.72 16.09
C GLN A 546 -0.46 4.31 17.01
N LEU A 547 -0.10 4.70 18.23
CA LEU A 547 -1.02 5.34 19.18
C LEU A 547 -1.24 6.83 18.90
N ILE A 548 -0.18 7.59 18.58
CA ILE A 548 -0.28 9.06 18.46
C ILE A 548 -0.92 9.45 17.12
N THR A 549 -0.80 8.63 16.07
CA THR A 549 -1.49 8.87 14.80
C THR A 549 -2.99 8.57 14.83
N ARG A 550 -3.54 8.18 15.98
CA ARG A 550 -4.98 7.91 16.20
C ARG A 550 -5.54 8.92 17.20
#